data_AF-A0A959PV37-F1
#
_entry.id   AF-A0A959PV37-F1
#
_cell.length_a   1.000
_cell.length_b   1.000
_cell.length_c   1.000
_cell.angle_alpha   90.00
_cell.angle_beta   90.00
_cell.angle_gamma   90.00
#
_symmetry.space_group_name_H-M   'P 1'
#
loop_
_entity.id
_entity.type
_entity.pdbx_description
1 polymer ?
#
loop_
_entity_poly.entity_id
_entity_poly.type
_entity_poly.pdbx_seq_one_letter_code
_entity_poly.pdbx_strand_id
1 'polypeptide(L)'
;MKKQSSQRKHNFPDAELYLISMESLKLAKKDLPYFNEYGYGEDKLRKFFQMCESFRDFPDDDEFLGDQMLLTEKKYEAAENLKASIRSLMTRIATKFGNRSGRYRKFGANKLGDMTDAQLIFCGRRVVRVARGQLDFLADVGVNENVLQRIQEANQVFEKAVNLQLDRVAERDIGVERRIDKGNQLYEELVVLCTIGKDIWREKDRLRYDQYCLYESNNEQKKARKSREKAA
;
A
#
# COMPACT_ATOMS: atom_id res chain seq x y z
N MET A 1 -9.14 -8.82 -17.16
CA MET A 1 -9.83 -9.59 -16.12
C MET A 1 -9.25 -9.20 -14.78
N LYS A 2 -10.07 -8.79 -13.80
CA LYS A 2 -9.60 -8.56 -12.42
C LYS A 2 -9.24 -9.93 -11.84
N LYS A 3 -7.99 -10.14 -11.40
CA LYS A 3 -7.58 -11.37 -10.69
C LYS A 3 -8.53 -11.53 -9.50
N GLN A 4 -9.06 -12.74 -9.27
CA GLN A 4 -9.84 -12.99 -8.05
C GLN A 4 -8.94 -12.76 -6.84
N SER A 5 -9.47 -12.06 -5.83
CA SER A 5 -8.77 -11.84 -4.56
C SER A 5 -8.39 -13.20 -3.95
N SER A 6 -7.10 -13.40 -3.71
CA SER A 6 -6.60 -14.59 -3.02
C SER A 6 -7.05 -14.55 -1.56
N GLN A 7 -7.63 -15.64 -1.08
CA GLN A 7 -7.93 -15.82 0.34
C GLN A 7 -6.78 -16.54 1.03
N ARG A 8 -6.58 -16.26 2.33
CA ARG A 8 -5.60 -17.00 3.14
C ARG A 8 -6.02 -18.46 3.25
N LYS A 9 -5.06 -19.37 3.06
CA LYS A 9 -5.23 -20.83 3.16
C LYS A 9 -5.01 -21.36 4.58
N HIS A 10 -4.68 -20.48 5.51
CA HIS A 10 -4.39 -20.80 6.91
C HIS A 10 -5.02 -19.77 7.84
N ASN A 11 -5.19 -20.17 9.11
CA ASN A 11 -5.72 -19.32 10.18
C ASN A 11 -4.62 -18.77 11.11
N PHE A 12 -3.35 -18.96 10.77
CA PHE A 12 -2.22 -18.37 11.50
C PHE A 12 -2.08 -16.88 11.20
N PRO A 13 -1.90 -16.03 12.21
CA PRO A 13 -1.31 -14.70 12.05
C PRO A 13 0.05 -14.79 11.35
N ASP A 14 0.43 -13.75 10.61
CA ASP A 14 1.68 -13.71 9.82
C ASP A 14 2.92 -13.99 10.67
N ALA A 15 2.99 -13.38 11.86
CA ALA A 15 4.10 -13.60 12.79
C ALA A 15 4.18 -15.05 13.28
N GLU A 16 3.03 -15.68 13.57
CA GLU A 16 2.96 -17.07 14.02
C GLU A 16 3.35 -18.03 12.91
N LEU A 17 2.86 -17.80 11.68
CA LEU A 17 3.24 -18.58 10.50
C LEU A 17 4.75 -18.55 10.27
N TYR A 18 5.37 -17.37 10.36
CA TYR A 18 6.82 -17.22 10.23
C TYR A 18 7.56 -18.01 11.32
N LEU A 19 7.14 -17.90 12.58
CA LEU A 19 7.79 -18.60 13.70
C LEU A 19 7.70 -20.13 13.54
N ILE A 20 6.52 -20.67 13.26
CA ILE A 20 6.32 -22.12 13.06
C ILE A 20 7.14 -22.62 11.85
N SER A 21 7.20 -21.82 10.77
CA SER A 21 8.03 -22.15 9.59
C SER A 21 9.51 -22.22 9.94
N MET A 22 10.01 -21.25 10.70
CA MET A 22 11.41 -21.19 11.14
C MET A 22 11.76 -22.30 12.14
N GLU A 23 10.84 -22.68 13.02
CA GLU A 23 11.01 -23.83 13.92
C GLU A 23 11.04 -25.14 13.15
N SER A 24 10.11 -25.34 12.21
CA SER A 24 10.04 -26.52 11.35
C SER A 24 11.29 -26.68 10.49
N LEU A 25 11.85 -25.58 9.97
CA LEU A 25 13.14 -25.57 9.28
C LEU A 25 14.29 -26.06 10.18
N LYS A 26 14.34 -25.63 11.44
CA LYS A 26 15.36 -26.07 12.40
C LYS A 26 15.24 -27.56 12.70
N LEU A 27 14.03 -28.08 12.83
CA LEU A 27 13.77 -29.50 13.04
C LEU A 27 14.20 -30.32 11.82
N ALA A 28 13.73 -29.95 10.63
CA ALA A 28 14.06 -30.66 9.40
C ALA A 28 15.56 -30.63 9.09
N LYS A 29 16.27 -29.55 9.46
CA LYS A 29 17.73 -29.50 9.34
C LYS A 29 18.44 -30.51 10.26
N LYS A 30 17.92 -30.76 11.48
CA LYS A 30 18.45 -31.81 12.37
C LYS A 30 18.17 -33.20 11.83
N ASP A 31 17.00 -33.38 11.21
CA ASP A 31 16.54 -34.65 10.64
C ASP A 31 16.91 -34.81 9.15
N LEU A 32 17.79 -33.96 8.63
CA LEU A 32 18.16 -33.88 7.21
C LEU A 32 18.51 -35.24 6.56
N PRO A 33 19.23 -36.17 7.24
CA PRO A 33 19.51 -37.49 6.66
C PRO A 33 18.24 -38.23 6.25
N TYR A 34 17.15 -38.14 7.03
CA TYR A 34 15.87 -38.78 6.72
C TYR A 34 15.08 -38.01 5.67
N PHE A 35 15.11 -36.68 5.71
CA PHE A 35 14.45 -35.84 4.70
C PHE A 35 15.03 -36.02 3.29
N ASN A 36 16.32 -36.37 3.18
CA ASN A 36 16.95 -36.70 1.89
C ASN A 36 16.31 -37.92 1.21
N GLU A 37 15.79 -38.89 1.97
CA GLU A 37 15.10 -40.08 1.43
C GLU A 37 13.80 -39.70 0.69
N TYR A 38 13.20 -38.56 1.04
CA TYR A 38 12.00 -37.99 0.39
C TYR A 38 12.35 -36.99 -0.72
N GLY A 39 13.62 -36.90 -1.10
CA GLY A 39 14.10 -35.87 -2.04
C GLY A 39 13.91 -34.45 -1.50
N TYR A 40 13.90 -34.28 -0.17
CA TYR A 40 13.81 -32.99 0.51
C TYR A 40 15.17 -32.64 1.14
N GLY A 41 16.14 -32.32 0.29
CA GLY A 41 17.50 -32.01 0.71
C GLY A 41 17.73 -30.53 1.05
N GLU A 42 19.02 -30.18 1.25
CA GLU A 42 19.44 -28.84 1.65
C GLU A 42 18.95 -27.72 0.72
N ASP A 43 18.86 -27.98 -0.59
CA ASP A 43 18.39 -26.98 -1.55
C ASP A 43 16.92 -26.59 -1.33
N LYS A 44 16.06 -27.56 -0.98
CA LYS A 44 14.65 -27.28 -0.66
C LYS A 44 14.52 -26.55 0.68
N LEU A 45 15.29 -26.96 1.70
CA LEU A 45 15.35 -26.23 2.98
C LEU A 45 15.83 -24.79 2.78
N ARG A 46 16.84 -24.57 1.93
CA ARG A 46 17.35 -23.23 1.62
C ARG A 46 16.30 -22.40 0.90
N LYS A 47 15.58 -22.98 -0.06
CA LYS A 47 14.48 -22.32 -0.75
C LYS A 47 13.36 -21.94 0.23
N PHE A 48 12.97 -22.85 1.12
CA PHE A 48 11.94 -22.57 2.12
C PHE A 48 12.39 -21.48 3.12
N PHE A 49 13.65 -21.49 3.54
CA PHE A 49 14.23 -20.40 4.34
C PHE A 49 14.17 -19.05 3.59
N GLN A 50 14.54 -19.00 2.31
CA GLN A 50 14.43 -17.79 1.50
C GLN A 50 12.98 -17.29 1.36
N MET A 51 12.00 -18.20 1.32
CA MET A 51 10.58 -17.82 1.37
C MET A 51 10.20 -17.18 2.70
N CYS A 52 10.72 -17.70 3.83
CA CYS A 52 10.51 -17.10 5.16
C CYS A 52 11.09 -15.67 5.23
N GLU A 53 12.34 -15.49 4.79
CA GLU A 53 13.00 -14.17 4.77
C GLU A 53 12.24 -13.20 3.86
N SER A 54 11.87 -13.64 2.66
CA SER A 54 11.11 -12.80 1.72
C SER A 54 9.71 -12.44 2.21
N PHE A 55 9.10 -13.26 3.07
CA PHE A 55 7.82 -12.96 3.69
C PHE A 55 7.98 -11.97 4.86
N ARG A 56 9.01 -12.16 5.70
CA ARG A 56 9.35 -11.27 6.82
C ARG A 56 9.70 -9.87 6.35
N ASP A 57 10.50 -9.77 5.30
CA ASP A 57 11.00 -8.50 4.78
C ASP A 57 9.96 -7.79 3.87
N PHE A 58 8.81 -8.41 3.62
CA PHE A 58 7.74 -7.80 2.85
C PHE A 58 6.89 -6.88 3.75
N PRO A 59 6.69 -5.60 3.36
CA PRO A 59 5.98 -4.65 4.20
C PRO A 59 4.57 -5.10 4.56
N ASP A 60 4.15 -4.75 5.77
CA ASP A 60 2.78 -4.94 6.21
C ASP A 60 1.83 -3.82 5.75
N ASP A 61 0.53 -4.00 6.02
CA ASP A 61 -0.48 -3.01 5.63
C ASP A 61 -0.32 -1.68 6.38
N ASP A 62 0.20 -1.71 7.61
CA ASP A 62 0.42 -0.50 8.41
C ASP A 62 1.60 0.31 7.86
N GLU A 63 2.67 -0.35 7.41
CA GLU A 63 3.78 0.26 6.69
C GLU A 63 3.30 0.90 5.37
N PHE A 64 2.51 0.18 4.56
CA PHE A 64 1.92 0.74 3.34
C PHE A 64 0.97 1.92 3.63
N LEU A 65 0.18 1.83 4.70
CA LEU A 65 -0.70 2.91 5.14
C LEU A 65 0.10 4.14 5.55
N GLY A 66 1.18 3.97 6.32
CA GLY A 66 2.08 5.05 6.71
C GLY A 66 2.67 5.77 5.49
N ASP A 67 3.13 5.01 4.50
CA ASP A 67 3.62 5.53 3.24
C ASP A 67 2.55 6.32 2.45
N GLN A 68 1.32 5.80 2.41
CA GLN A 68 0.18 6.49 1.79
C GLN A 68 -0.17 7.79 2.53
N MET A 69 -0.08 7.80 3.87
CA MET A 69 -0.34 8.99 4.69
C MET A 69 0.67 10.09 4.41
N LEU A 70 1.97 9.77 4.34
CA LEU A 70 3.03 10.75 4.03
C LEU A 70 2.83 11.42 2.67
N LEU A 71 2.39 10.67 1.65
CA LEU A 71 2.08 11.26 0.34
C LEU A 71 0.79 12.08 0.35
N THR A 72 -0.19 11.70 1.17
CA THR A 72 -1.42 12.46 1.36
C THR A 72 -1.13 13.83 1.99
N GLU A 73 -0.25 13.89 2.98
CA GLU A 73 0.21 15.15 3.60
C GLU A 73 0.91 16.04 2.57
N LYS A 74 1.88 15.51 1.82
CA LYS A 74 2.58 16.24 0.74
C LYS A 74 1.62 16.76 -0.32
N LYS A 75 0.59 15.99 -0.67
CA LYS A 75 -0.47 16.40 -1.60
C LYS A 75 -1.23 17.61 -1.06
N TYR A 76 -1.63 17.58 0.22
CA TYR A 76 -2.35 18.70 0.84
C TYR A 76 -1.49 19.96 0.97
N GLU A 77 -0.21 19.82 1.31
CA GLU A 77 0.73 20.94 1.32
C GLU A 77 0.85 21.58 -0.06
N ALA A 78 1.04 20.76 -1.11
CA ALA A 78 1.11 21.24 -2.48
C ALA A 78 -0.22 21.90 -2.94
N ALA A 79 -1.37 21.36 -2.51
CA ALA A 79 -2.68 21.94 -2.80
C ALA A 79 -2.82 23.35 -2.19
N GLU A 80 -2.44 23.53 -0.92
CA GLU A 80 -2.52 24.83 -0.27
C GLU A 80 -1.53 25.84 -0.87
N ASN A 81 -0.33 25.41 -1.25
CA ASN A 81 0.64 26.25 -1.96
C ASN A 81 0.09 26.74 -3.31
N LEU A 82 -0.57 25.86 -4.07
CA LEU A 82 -1.24 26.24 -5.32
C LEU A 82 -2.41 27.21 -5.05
N LYS A 83 -3.29 26.90 -4.10
CA LYS A 83 -4.41 27.78 -3.74
C LYS A 83 -3.92 29.16 -3.29
N ALA A 84 -2.87 29.24 -2.47
CA ALA A 84 -2.28 30.49 -2.02
C ALA A 84 -1.74 31.31 -3.19
N SER A 85 -1.05 30.67 -4.13
CA SER A 85 -0.53 31.32 -5.34
C SER A 85 -1.65 31.86 -6.23
N ILE A 86 -2.73 31.08 -6.42
CA ILE A 86 -3.92 31.52 -7.17
C ILE A 86 -4.60 32.68 -6.44
N ARG A 87 -4.82 32.61 -5.12
CA ARG A 87 -5.43 33.68 -4.32
C ARG A 87 -4.65 34.99 -4.47
N SER A 88 -3.31 34.93 -4.41
CA SER A 88 -2.45 36.12 -4.59
C SER A 88 -2.66 36.79 -5.94
N LEU A 89 -2.70 36.01 -7.03
CA LEU A 89 -3.01 36.53 -8.37
C LEU A 89 -4.43 37.13 -8.43
N MET A 90 -5.42 36.43 -7.88
CA MET A 90 -6.81 36.90 -7.90
C MET A 90 -7.00 38.21 -7.13
N THR A 91 -6.27 38.43 -6.02
CA THR A 91 -6.28 39.72 -5.31
C THR A 91 -5.83 40.86 -6.21
N ARG A 92 -4.75 40.68 -6.99
CA ARG A 92 -4.27 41.69 -7.97
C ARG A 92 -5.28 41.96 -9.09
N ILE A 93 -5.98 40.91 -9.53
CA ILE A 93 -7.02 41.06 -10.56
C ILE A 93 -8.24 41.80 -9.98
N ALA A 94 -8.60 41.51 -8.73
CA ALA A 94 -9.71 42.17 -8.04
C ALA A 94 -9.46 43.67 -7.85
N THR A 95 -8.22 44.10 -7.57
CA THR A 95 -7.89 45.52 -7.45
C THR A 95 -8.07 46.27 -8.77
N LYS A 96 -7.87 45.62 -9.92
CA LYS A 96 -8.05 46.25 -11.24
C LYS A 96 -9.50 46.26 -11.72
N PHE A 97 -10.19 45.12 -11.62
CA PHE A 97 -11.49 44.93 -12.28
C PHE A 97 -12.67 44.82 -11.30
N GLY A 98 -12.42 44.68 -9.99
CA GLY A 98 -13.44 44.34 -9.01
C GLY A 98 -13.90 42.88 -9.10
N ASN A 99 -14.24 42.29 -7.95
CA ASN A 99 -14.59 40.87 -7.82
C ASN A 99 -15.96 40.49 -8.44
N ARG A 100 -16.82 41.46 -8.77
CA ARG A 100 -18.11 41.24 -9.43
C ARG A 100 -18.05 41.31 -10.95
N SER A 101 -16.91 41.70 -11.52
CA SER A 101 -16.78 41.89 -12.98
C SER A 101 -16.73 40.57 -13.75
N GLY A 102 -17.17 40.61 -15.01
CA GLY A 102 -16.98 39.48 -15.94
C GLY A 102 -15.50 39.15 -16.17
N ARG A 103 -14.62 40.16 -16.14
CA ARG A 103 -13.17 39.98 -16.26
C ARG A 103 -12.60 39.17 -15.10
N TYR A 104 -13.02 39.46 -13.86
CA TYR A 104 -12.65 38.65 -12.70
C TYR A 104 -13.22 37.23 -12.77
N ARG A 105 -14.51 37.08 -13.13
CA ARG A 105 -15.16 35.76 -13.22
C ARG A 105 -14.53 34.84 -14.28
N LYS A 106 -13.95 35.39 -15.35
CA LYS A 106 -13.28 34.62 -16.43
C LYS A 106 -12.15 33.72 -15.92
N PHE A 107 -11.53 34.07 -14.79
CA PHE A 107 -10.48 33.27 -14.16
C PHE A 107 -11.01 31.97 -13.52
N GLY A 108 -12.29 31.94 -13.14
CA GLY A 108 -12.94 30.73 -12.62
C GLY A 108 -12.35 30.21 -11.30
N ALA A 109 -11.74 31.09 -10.50
CA ALA A 109 -11.16 30.77 -9.20
C ALA A 109 -12.15 30.95 -8.03
N ASN A 110 -13.45 30.84 -8.30
CA ASN A 110 -14.48 30.90 -7.27
C ASN A 110 -14.47 29.60 -6.46
N LYS A 111 -14.66 29.68 -5.14
CA LYS A 111 -14.74 28.51 -4.25
C LYS A 111 -13.52 27.58 -4.33
N LEU A 112 -12.30 28.14 -4.37
CA LEU A 112 -11.04 27.37 -4.38
C LEU A 112 -10.92 26.33 -3.25
N GLY A 113 -11.56 26.57 -2.10
CA GLY A 113 -11.57 25.64 -0.97
C GLY A 113 -12.38 24.37 -1.22
N ASP A 114 -13.40 24.44 -2.09
CA ASP A 114 -14.34 23.35 -2.37
C ASP A 114 -13.96 22.56 -3.63
N MET A 115 -12.85 22.92 -4.29
CA MET A 115 -12.42 22.28 -5.52
C MET A 115 -11.86 20.89 -5.26
N THR A 116 -12.27 19.91 -6.06
CA THR A 116 -11.59 18.62 -6.14
C THR A 116 -10.17 18.78 -6.69
N ASP A 117 -9.31 17.79 -6.48
CA ASP A 117 -7.92 17.80 -6.98
C ASP A 117 -7.86 18.13 -8.49
N ALA A 118 -8.69 17.47 -9.30
CA ALA A 118 -8.79 17.73 -10.74
C ALA A 118 -9.27 19.16 -11.03
N GLN A 119 -10.30 19.65 -10.34
CA GLN A 119 -10.82 21.00 -10.54
C GLN A 119 -9.75 22.05 -10.22
N LEU A 120 -8.98 21.86 -9.14
CA LEU A 120 -7.91 22.76 -8.73
C LEU A 120 -6.76 22.78 -9.76
N ILE A 121 -6.35 21.63 -10.29
CA ILE A 121 -5.34 21.53 -11.36
C ILE A 121 -5.79 22.31 -12.60
N PHE A 122 -7.04 22.12 -13.04
CA PHE A 122 -7.58 22.86 -14.19
C PHE A 122 -7.77 24.34 -13.89
N CYS A 123 -8.07 24.71 -12.64
CA CYS A 123 -8.13 26.10 -12.20
C CYS A 123 -6.76 26.78 -12.33
N GLY A 124 -5.69 26.16 -11.80
CA GLY A 124 -4.32 26.67 -11.91
C GLY A 124 -3.89 26.92 -13.37
N ARG A 125 -4.15 25.96 -14.25
CA ARG A 125 -3.89 26.11 -15.71
C ARG A 125 -4.71 27.25 -16.33
N ARG A 126 -5.99 27.36 -15.95
CA ARG A 126 -6.90 28.39 -16.47
C ARG A 126 -6.45 29.79 -16.07
N VAL A 127 -6.14 30.02 -14.78
CA VAL A 127 -5.80 31.36 -14.31
C VAL A 127 -4.54 31.90 -14.97
N VAL A 128 -3.54 31.04 -15.19
CA VAL A 128 -2.32 31.40 -15.91
C VAL A 128 -2.62 31.73 -17.36
N ARG A 129 -3.36 30.88 -18.08
CA ARG A 129 -3.72 31.12 -19.48
C ARG A 129 -4.51 32.42 -19.65
N VAL A 130 -5.47 32.70 -18.76
CA VAL A 130 -6.29 33.92 -18.83
C VAL A 130 -5.46 35.16 -18.48
N ALA A 131 -4.60 35.10 -17.46
CA ALA A 131 -3.72 36.21 -17.08
C ALA A 131 -2.72 36.54 -18.20
N ARG A 132 -2.07 35.52 -18.79
CA ARG A 132 -1.09 35.70 -19.86
C ARG A 132 -1.69 36.37 -21.09
N GLY A 133 -2.93 36.03 -21.44
CA GLY A 133 -3.66 36.69 -22.54
C GLY A 133 -4.10 38.13 -22.28
N GLN A 134 -3.86 38.66 -21.07
CA GLN A 134 -4.19 40.04 -20.70
C GLN A 134 -3.02 40.70 -19.95
N LEU A 135 -1.79 40.24 -20.17
CA LEU A 135 -0.61 40.63 -19.39
C LEU A 135 -0.38 42.15 -19.42
N ASP A 136 -0.48 42.76 -20.61
CA ASP A 136 -0.34 44.21 -20.79
C ASP A 136 -1.33 45.01 -19.95
N PHE A 137 -2.56 44.48 -19.81
CA PHE A 137 -3.59 45.08 -18.99
C PHE A 137 -3.45 44.76 -17.50
N LEU A 138 -2.57 43.84 -17.08
CA LEU A 138 -2.40 43.47 -15.68
C LEU A 138 -1.04 43.90 -15.11
N ALA A 139 -0.17 44.47 -15.95
CA ALA A 139 1.17 44.89 -15.57
C ALA A 139 1.17 45.96 -14.47
N ASP A 140 0.22 46.90 -14.51
CA ASP A 140 0.06 47.99 -13.52
C ASP A 140 -0.37 47.50 -12.12
N VAL A 141 -0.99 46.32 -12.03
CA VAL A 141 -1.29 45.65 -10.75
C VAL A 141 -0.23 44.60 -10.38
N GLY A 142 0.94 44.67 -11.01
CA GLY A 142 2.11 43.86 -10.71
C GLY A 142 1.95 42.39 -11.09
N VAL A 143 1.07 42.06 -12.05
CA VAL A 143 1.06 40.73 -12.67
C VAL A 143 2.12 40.72 -13.76
N ASN A 144 3.02 39.74 -13.68
CA ASN A 144 4.09 39.53 -14.65
C ASN A 144 4.36 38.04 -14.81
N GLU A 145 5.24 37.68 -15.74
CA GLU A 145 5.52 36.29 -16.07
C GLU A 145 6.05 35.49 -14.86
N ASN A 146 6.80 36.11 -13.94
CA ASN A 146 7.29 35.45 -12.73
C ASN A 146 6.14 35.00 -11.81
N VAL A 147 5.07 35.79 -11.69
CA VAL A 147 3.87 35.41 -10.93
C VAL A 147 3.18 34.21 -11.58
N LEU A 148 3.09 34.21 -12.92
CA LEU A 148 2.44 33.13 -13.66
C LEU A 148 3.26 31.83 -13.58
N GLN A 149 4.58 31.94 -13.70
CA GLN A 149 5.50 30.81 -13.60
C GLN A 149 5.41 30.13 -12.24
N ARG A 150 5.36 30.90 -11.13
CA ARG A 150 5.15 30.35 -9.78
C ARG A 150 3.87 29.53 -9.66
N ILE A 151 2.77 30.00 -10.27
CA ILE A 151 1.51 29.25 -10.28
C ILE A 151 1.63 27.99 -11.13
N GLN A 152 2.32 28.05 -12.27
CA GLN A 152 2.56 26.88 -13.12
C GLN A 152 3.37 25.81 -12.39
N GLU A 153 4.44 26.20 -11.71
CA GLU A 153 5.29 25.31 -10.92
C GLU A 153 4.50 24.69 -9.75
N ALA A 154 3.78 25.50 -8.97
CA ALA A 154 2.92 24.99 -7.90
C ALA A 154 1.86 24.02 -8.43
N ASN A 155 1.32 24.28 -9.62
CA ASN A 155 0.33 23.41 -10.25
C ASN A 155 0.93 22.07 -10.70
N GLN A 156 2.14 22.07 -11.25
CA GLN A 156 2.86 20.85 -11.62
C GLN A 156 3.24 20.02 -10.39
N VAL A 157 3.70 20.67 -9.32
CA VAL A 157 4.01 20.00 -8.05
C VAL A 157 2.76 19.35 -7.47
N PHE A 158 1.63 20.07 -7.44
CA PHE A 158 0.38 19.50 -6.97
C PHE A 158 -0.11 18.32 -7.82
N GLU A 159 -0.11 18.45 -9.15
CA GLU A 159 -0.49 17.37 -10.06
C GLU A 159 0.40 16.12 -9.90
N LYS A 160 1.71 16.30 -9.75
CA LYS A 160 2.64 15.20 -9.46
C LYS A 160 2.32 14.54 -8.12
N ALA A 161 2.03 15.33 -7.07
CA ALA A 161 1.70 14.79 -5.76
C ALA A 161 0.38 13.99 -5.77
N VAL A 162 -0.62 14.45 -6.53
CA VAL A 162 -1.87 13.69 -6.75
C VAL A 162 -1.59 12.34 -7.40
N ASN A 163 -0.80 12.31 -8.48
CA ASN A 163 -0.49 11.06 -9.18
C ASN A 163 0.28 10.08 -8.28
N LEU A 164 1.31 10.56 -7.57
CA LEU A 164 2.06 9.73 -6.63
C LEU A 164 1.19 9.16 -5.51
N GLN A 165 0.24 9.94 -4.99
CA GLN A 165 -0.68 9.46 -3.97
C GLN A 165 -1.62 8.38 -4.51
N LEU A 166 -2.11 8.51 -5.74
CA LEU A 166 -2.92 7.48 -6.40
C LEU A 166 -2.13 6.19 -6.65
N ASP A 167 -0.89 6.32 -7.13
CA ASP A 167 0.01 5.18 -7.32
C ASP A 167 0.21 4.42 -6.01
N ARG A 168 0.41 5.14 -4.90
CA ARG A 168 0.63 4.51 -3.58
C ARG A 168 -0.60 3.80 -3.03
N VAL A 169 -1.80 4.31 -3.29
CA VAL A 169 -3.05 3.61 -2.96
C VAL A 169 -3.11 2.28 -3.72
N ALA A 170 -2.78 2.29 -5.01
CA ALA A 170 -2.75 1.08 -5.81
C ALA A 170 -1.65 0.09 -5.36
N GLU A 171 -0.47 0.60 -5.00
CA GLU A 171 0.63 -0.21 -4.46
C GLU A 171 0.25 -0.92 -3.16
N ARG A 172 -0.48 -0.24 -2.26
CA ARG A 172 -0.99 -0.84 -1.02
C ARG A 172 -1.95 -2.00 -1.32
N ASP A 173 -2.93 -1.78 -2.19
CA ASP A 173 -3.88 -2.83 -2.58
C ASP A 173 -3.15 -4.05 -3.16
N ILE A 174 -2.19 -3.82 -4.06
CA ILE A 174 -1.33 -4.88 -4.62
C ILE A 174 -0.48 -5.54 -3.53
N GLY A 175 0.05 -4.75 -2.60
CA GLY A 175 0.88 -5.20 -1.49
C GLY A 175 0.15 -6.19 -0.58
N VAL A 176 -1.07 -5.86 -0.19
CA VAL A 176 -1.93 -6.74 0.62
C VAL A 176 -2.17 -8.08 -0.07
N GLU A 177 -2.51 -8.07 -1.36
CA GLU A 177 -2.70 -9.31 -2.13
C GLU A 177 -1.41 -10.14 -2.22
N ARG A 178 -0.26 -9.48 -2.49
CA ARG A 178 1.04 -10.15 -2.56
C ARG A 178 1.46 -10.76 -1.23
N ARG A 179 1.13 -10.11 -0.11
CA ARG A 179 1.44 -10.64 1.22
C ARG A 179 0.62 -11.90 1.51
N ILE A 180 -0.66 -11.91 1.14
CA ILE A 180 -1.51 -13.11 1.23
C ILE A 180 -0.94 -14.24 0.35
N ASP A 181 -0.58 -13.94 -0.91
CA ASP A 181 -0.01 -14.93 -1.82
C ASP A 181 1.31 -15.53 -1.27
N LYS A 182 2.20 -14.69 -0.71
CA LYS A 182 3.43 -15.15 -0.05
C LYS A 182 3.16 -15.99 1.19
N GLY A 183 2.22 -15.58 2.04
CA GLY A 183 1.82 -16.34 3.23
C GLY A 183 1.23 -17.71 2.86
N ASN A 184 0.43 -17.77 1.79
CA ASN A 184 -0.12 -19.02 1.27
C ASN A 184 0.98 -19.96 0.75
N GLN A 185 1.95 -19.45 -0.01
CA GLN A 185 3.08 -20.24 -0.48
C GLN A 185 3.95 -20.75 0.69
N LEU A 186 4.16 -19.90 1.70
CA LEU A 186 4.89 -20.27 2.90
C LEU A 186 4.18 -21.39 3.67
N TYR A 187 2.86 -21.28 3.82
CA TYR A 187 2.04 -22.30 4.48
C TYR A 187 2.00 -23.62 3.71
N GLU A 188 1.90 -23.59 2.38
CA GLU A 188 1.95 -24.79 1.55
C GLU A 188 3.27 -25.57 1.74
N GLU A 189 4.40 -24.85 1.71
CA GLU A 189 5.72 -25.45 1.92
C GLU A 189 5.89 -26.00 3.34
N LEU A 190 5.37 -25.27 4.35
CA LEU A 190 5.31 -25.73 5.73
C LEU A 190 4.53 -27.05 5.87
N VAL A 191 3.35 -27.15 5.24
CA VAL A 191 2.53 -28.38 5.25
C VAL A 191 3.28 -29.56 4.62
N VAL A 192 4.00 -29.33 3.52
CA VAL A 192 4.82 -30.37 2.87
C VAL A 192 5.90 -30.88 3.82
N LEU A 193 6.70 -29.96 4.39
CA LEU A 193 7.79 -30.30 5.31
C LEU A 193 7.27 -31.06 6.54
N CYS A 194 6.21 -30.58 7.17
CA CYS A 194 5.60 -31.22 8.34
C CYS A 194 4.98 -32.58 8.00
N THR A 195 4.44 -32.76 6.79
CA THR A 195 3.93 -34.07 6.34
C THR A 195 5.06 -35.09 6.21
N ILE A 196 6.19 -34.70 5.62
CA ILE A 196 7.38 -35.56 5.54
C ILE A 196 7.91 -35.89 6.94
N GLY A 197 8.06 -34.90 7.81
CA GLY A 197 8.54 -35.11 9.18
C GLY A 197 7.65 -36.06 10.00
N LYS A 198 6.31 -35.91 9.89
CA LYS A 198 5.36 -36.85 10.51
C LYS A 198 5.54 -38.27 9.99
N ASP A 199 5.72 -38.45 8.68
CA ASP A 199 5.89 -39.78 8.10
C ASP A 199 7.19 -40.45 8.57
N ILE A 200 8.30 -39.71 8.57
CA ILE A 200 9.61 -40.17 9.07
C ILE A 200 9.52 -40.72 10.50
N TRP A 201 8.81 -40.01 11.39
CA TRP A 201 8.80 -40.28 12.82
C TRP A 201 7.62 -41.12 13.30
N ARG A 202 6.62 -41.38 12.45
CA ARG A 202 5.35 -42.04 12.79
C ARG A 202 5.50 -43.32 13.61
N GLU A 203 6.45 -44.15 13.25
CA GLU A 203 6.70 -45.47 13.88
C GLU A 203 8.04 -45.51 14.63
N LYS A 204 8.81 -44.42 14.62
CA LYS A 204 10.18 -44.37 15.17
C LYS A 204 10.24 -43.66 16.53
N ASP A 205 9.63 -42.47 16.63
CA ASP A 205 9.71 -41.63 17.82
C ASP A 205 8.48 -40.73 17.91
N ARG A 206 7.66 -40.96 18.94
CA ARG A 206 6.42 -40.21 19.14
C ARG A 206 6.66 -38.73 19.45
N LEU A 207 7.71 -38.40 20.21
CA LEU A 207 8.00 -37.02 20.58
C LEU A 207 8.41 -36.21 19.36
N ARG A 208 9.23 -36.78 18.48
CA ARG A 208 9.61 -36.13 17.22
C ARG A 208 8.44 -36.02 16.25
N TYR A 209 7.58 -37.05 16.18
CA TYR A 209 6.34 -36.97 15.40
C TYR A 209 5.48 -35.76 15.82
N ASP A 210 5.27 -35.58 17.13
CA ASP A 210 4.44 -34.50 17.65
C ASP A 210 5.04 -33.10 17.35
N GLN A 211 6.36 -32.99 17.17
CA GLN A 211 7.02 -31.74 16.75
C GLN A 211 6.67 -31.30 15.32
N TYR A 212 6.22 -32.22 14.46
CA TYR A 212 5.78 -31.92 13.09
C TYR A 212 4.25 -31.84 12.95
N CYS A 213 3.51 -31.95 14.06
CA CYS A 213 2.06 -31.76 14.07
C CYS A 213 1.72 -30.26 14.01
N LEU A 214 1.21 -29.81 12.86
CA LEU A 214 0.59 -28.50 12.74
C LEU A 214 -0.77 -28.52 13.44
N TYR A 215 -0.87 -27.87 14.60
CA TYR A 215 -2.15 -27.62 15.24
C TYR A 215 -2.75 -26.37 14.61
N GLU A 216 -3.90 -26.50 13.94
CA GLU A 216 -4.62 -25.32 13.47
C GLU A 216 -4.90 -24.38 14.66
N SER A 217 -4.68 -23.08 14.44
CA SER A 217 -4.83 -22.07 15.48
C SER A 217 -6.19 -22.23 16.18
N ASN A 218 -6.24 -21.87 17.46
CA ASN A 218 -7.35 -21.97 18.45
C ASN A 218 -8.80 -21.82 17.92
N ASN A 219 -8.99 -21.25 16.73
CA ASN A 219 -10.28 -21.07 16.07
C ASN A 219 -10.93 -22.38 15.59
N GLU A 220 -10.18 -23.39 15.12
CA GLU A 220 -10.77 -24.69 14.78
C GLU A 220 -11.18 -25.49 16.01
N GLN A 221 -10.36 -25.45 17.07
CA GLN A 221 -10.77 -25.97 18.37
C GLN A 221 -12.02 -25.25 18.92
N LYS A 222 -12.13 -23.93 18.71
CA LYS A 222 -13.34 -23.15 19.03
C LYS A 222 -14.54 -23.53 18.14
N LYS A 223 -14.35 -23.80 16.84
CA LYS A 223 -15.40 -24.28 15.93
C LYS A 223 -15.86 -25.69 16.32
N ALA A 224 -14.93 -26.60 16.58
CA ALA A 224 -15.17 -27.96 17.04
C ALA A 224 -15.83 -27.99 18.42
N ARG A 225 -15.46 -27.08 19.32
CA ARG A 225 -16.13 -26.88 20.61
C ARG A 225 -17.55 -26.35 20.41
N LYS A 226 -17.75 -25.31 19.60
CA LYS A 226 -19.09 -24.77 19.28
C LYS A 226 -20.00 -25.80 18.58
N SER A 227 -19.45 -26.66 17.73
CA SER A 227 -20.23 -27.73 17.10
C SER A 227 -20.60 -28.83 18.09
N ARG A 228 -19.72 -29.16 19.05
CA ARG A 228 -20.03 -30.07 20.16
C ARG A 228 -21.09 -29.49 21.10
N GLU A 229 -21.01 -28.20 21.43
CA GLU A 229 -22.00 -27.49 22.26
C GLU A 229 -23.37 -27.33 21.58
N LYS A 230 -23.46 -27.37 20.24
CA LYS A 230 -24.73 -27.34 19.49
C LYS A 230 -25.35 -28.72 19.25
N ALA A 231 -24.58 -29.79 19.42
CA ALA A 231 -25.02 -31.17 19.21
C ALA A 231 -25.42 -31.87 20.52
N ALA A 232 -25.20 -31.22 21.67
CA ALA A 232 -25.68 -31.60 22.99
C ALA A 232 -26.96 -30.80 23.33
#